data_AF-A0A8J9X6G4-F1
#
_entry.id   AF-A0A8J9X6G4-F1
#
_cell.length_a   1.000
_cell.length_b   1.000
_cell.length_c   1.000
_cell.angle_alpha   90.00
_cell.angle_beta   90.00
_cell.angle_gamma   90.00
#
_symmetry.space_group_name_H-M   'P 1'
#
loop_
_entity.id
_entity.type
_entity.pdbx_description
1 polymer ?
#
loop_
_entity_poly.entity_id
_entity_poly.type
_entity_poly.pdbx_seq_one_letter_code
_entity_poly.pdbx_strand_id
1 'polypeptide(L)'
;MPKESPLIDRLGGTPVLKRTLDVRYERVLRDSLLAPFFKGTKMSSLRLHQLKFLRYFLSDGRMTVDVTDVMLEKHMSMFEERGLSAVHFDRFVTLFVDSLKACGVRSQGLLDETHEIMAPLRQIFVIGAQEYGGSVKSQEDAETSKEHKRKGLRRLLGLGKQKG
;
A
#
# COMPACT_ATOMS: atom_id res chain seq x y z
N MET A 1 -23.25 -8.53 -26.03
CA MET A 1 -21.88 -9.07 -25.99
C MET A 1 -21.76 -9.96 -24.77
N PRO A 2 -21.33 -11.22 -24.87
CA PRO A 2 -21.01 -12.00 -23.68
C PRO A 2 -19.91 -11.25 -22.90
N LYS A 3 -20.08 -11.11 -21.59
CA LYS A 3 -19.04 -10.55 -20.71
C LYS A 3 -17.86 -11.51 -20.78
N GLU A 4 -16.68 -11.03 -21.18
CA GLU A 4 -15.47 -11.86 -21.14
C GLU A 4 -15.32 -12.45 -19.73
N SER A 5 -14.73 -13.65 -19.63
CA SER A 5 -14.43 -14.25 -18.33
C SER A 5 -13.56 -13.29 -17.50
N PRO A 6 -13.74 -13.25 -16.17
CA PRO A 6 -12.91 -12.44 -15.29
C PRO A 6 -11.40 -12.57 -15.58
N LEU A 7 -10.65 -11.47 -15.47
CA LEU A 7 -9.22 -11.48 -15.77
C LEU A 7 -8.47 -12.51 -14.91
N ILE A 8 -8.85 -12.68 -13.64
CA ILE A 8 -8.24 -13.70 -12.79
C ILE A 8 -8.33 -15.12 -13.40
N ASP A 9 -9.45 -15.47 -14.03
CA ASP A 9 -9.63 -16.80 -14.62
C ASP A 9 -8.73 -16.95 -15.86
N ARG A 10 -8.64 -15.89 -16.67
CA ARG A 10 -7.75 -15.80 -17.84
C ARG A 10 -6.27 -15.85 -17.47
N LEU A 11 -5.90 -15.37 -16.27
CA LEU A 11 -4.54 -15.48 -15.72
C LEU A 11 -4.21 -16.89 -15.16
N GLY A 12 -5.16 -17.83 -15.17
CA GLY A 12 -4.99 -19.18 -14.61
C GLY A 12 -5.47 -19.32 -13.15
N GLY A 13 -6.33 -18.40 -12.72
CA GLY A 13 -7.08 -18.48 -11.48
C GLY A 13 -6.28 -18.25 -10.19
N THR A 14 -6.93 -18.54 -9.07
CA THR A 14 -6.33 -18.42 -7.72
C THR A 14 -5.00 -19.17 -7.55
N PRO A 15 -4.79 -20.38 -8.13
CA PRO A 15 -3.51 -21.08 -8.00
C PRO A 15 -2.32 -20.30 -8.60
N VAL A 16 -2.48 -19.71 -9.80
CA VAL A 16 -1.44 -18.87 -10.42
C VAL A 16 -1.23 -17.60 -9.61
N LEU A 17 -2.31 -16.96 -9.15
CA LEU A 17 -2.22 -15.74 -8.34
C LEU A 17 -1.47 -15.98 -7.02
N LYS A 18 -1.73 -17.11 -6.34
CA LYS A 18 -1.02 -17.48 -5.11
C LYS A 18 0.50 -17.62 -5.35
N ARG A 19 0.90 -18.40 -6.37
CA ARG A 19 2.32 -18.56 -6.73
C ARG A 19 2.96 -17.22 -7.12
N THR A 20 2.21 -16.39 -7.84
CA THR A 20 2.65 -15.04 -8.24
C THR A 20 2.92 -14.17 -7.03
N LEU A 21 2.09 -14.24 -5.97
CA LEU A 21 2.32 -13.49 -4.74
C LEU A 21 3.54 -13.99 -3.96
N ASP A 22 3.79 -15.30 -3.95
CA ASP A 22 5.00 -15.85 -3.34
C ASP A 22 6.25 -15.29 -4.03
N VAL A 23 6.33 -15.42 -5.36
CA VAL A 23 7.43 -14.87 -6.19
C VAL A 23 7.54 -13.35 -6.06
N ARG A 24 6.42 -12.64 -6.09
CA ARG A 24 6.41 -11.17 -6.00
C ARG A 24 7.01 -10.70 -4.69
N TYR A 25 6.65 -11.31 -3.56
CA TYR A 25 7.17 -10.87 -2.28
C TYR A 25 8.63 -11.24 -2.06
N GLU A 26 9.14 -12.32 -2.67
CA GLU A 26 10.58 -12.55 -2.71
C GLU A 26 11.32 -11.41 -3.42
N ARG A 27 10.74 -10.88 -4.50
CA ARG A 27 11.31 -9.74 -5.26
C ARG A 27 11.20 -8.44 -4.49
N VAL A 28 10.02 -8.14 -3.94
CA VAL A 28 9.78 -6.93 -3.15
C VAL A 28 10.74 -6.83 -1.96
N LEU A 29 11.01 -7.94 -1.28
CA LEU A 29 11.91 -7.96 -0.12
C LEU A 29 13.40 -7.84 -0.49
N ARG A 30 13.75 -8.03 -1.77
CA ARG A 30 15.11 -7.82 -2.30
C ARG A 30 15.25 -6.48 -3.04
N ASP A 31 14.15 -5.79 -3.27
CA ASP A 31 14.14 -4.52 -4.00
C ASP A 31 14.46 -3.38 -3.04
N SER A 32 15.55 -2.66 -3.29
CA SER A 32 16.02 -1.59 -2.40
C SER A 32 15.04 -0.43 -2.27
N LEU A 33 14.17 -0.21 -3.26
CA LEU A 33 13.16 0.84 -3.23
C LEU A 33 11.96 0.43 -2.36
N LEU A 34 11.64 -0.86 -2.29
CA LEU A 34 10.42 -1.34 -1.63
C LEU A 34 10.66 -2.02 -0.28
N ALA A 35 11.76 -2.76 -0.13
CA ALA A 35 12.06 -3.54 1.07
C ALA A 35 11.95 -2.74 2.39
N PRO A 36 12.37 -1.46 2.46
CA PRO A 36 12.23 -0.66 3.68
C PRO A 36 10.80 -0.52 4.20
N PHE A 37 9.77 -0.54 3.33
CA PHE A 37 8.37 -0.41 3.73
C PHE A 37 7.81 -1.66 4.43
N PHE A 38 8.44 -2.82 4.23
CA PHE A 38 7.96 -4.11 4.75
C PHE A 38 8.69 -4.57 6.02
N LYS A 39 9.59 -3.75 6.58
CA LYS A 39 10.30 -4.06 7.82
C LYS A 39 9.31 -4.22 8.99
N GLY A 40 9.34 -5.38 9.64
CA GLY A 40 8.45 -5.72 10.76
C GLY A 40 7.06 -6.20 10.32
N THR A 41 6.76 -6.26 9.02
CA THR A 41 5.50 -6.77 8.52
C THR A 41 5.43 -8.30 8.61
N LYS A 42 4.34 -8.83 9.15
CA LYS A 42 4.05 -10.28 9.11
C LYS A 42 3.69 -10.70 7.69
N MET A 43 4.68 -11.14 6.92
CA MET A 43 4.54 -11.44 5.49
C MET A 43 3.46 -12.48 5.16
N SER A 44 3.24 -13.49 6.02
CA SER A 44 2.18 -14.47 5.83
C SER A 44 0.79 -13.82 5.86
N SER A 45 0.54 -12.94 6.82
CA SER A 45 -0.71 -12.18 6.91
C SER A 45 -0.89 -11.23 5.72
N LEU A 46 0.18 -10.53 5.32
CA LEU A 46 0.15 -9.62 4.18
C LEU A 46 -0.14 -10.36 2.87
N ARG A 47 0.50 -11.50 2.62
CA ARG A 47 0.25 -12.34 1.43
C ARG A 47 -1.21 -12.78 1.36
N LEU A 48 -1.77 -13.22 2.49
CA LEU A 48 -3.17 -13.62 2.55
C LEU A 48 -4.13 -12.46 2.27
N HIS A 49 -3.87 -11.29 2.85
CA HIS A 49 -4.67 -10.08 2.59
C HIS A 49 -4.61 -9.69 1.10
N GLN A 50 -3.41 -9.68 0.52
CA GLN A 50 -3.21 -9.33 -0.89
C GLN A 50 -3.81 -10.34 -1.86
N LEU A 51 -3.82 -11.63 -1.51
CA LEU A 51 -4.54 -12.64 -2.27
C LEU A 51 -6.05 -12.36 -2.30
N LYS A 52 -6.64 -12.00 -1.15
CA LYS A 52 -8.07 -11.66 -1.07
C LYS A 52 -8.38 -10.41 -1.87
N PHE A 53 -7.59 -9.35 -1.68
CA PHE A 53 -7.75 -8.08 -2.39
C PHE A 53 -7.65 -8.28 -3.91
N LEU A 54 -6.55 -8.86 -4.41
CA LEU A 54 -6.35 -9.06 -5.84
C LEU A 54 -7.36 -10.02 -6.45
N ARG A 55 -7.81 -11.05 -5.71
CA ARG A 55 -8.87 -11.92 -6.22
C ARG A 55 -10.14 -11.15 -6.48
N TYR A 56 -10.57 -10.32 -5.54
CA TYR A 56 -11.74 -9.47 -5.71
C TYR A 56 -11.53 -8.46 -6.85
N PHE A 57 -10.41 -7.75 -6.82
CA PHE A 57 -10.09 -6.69 -7.76
C PHE A 57 -9.97 -7.16 -9.21
N LEU A 58 -9.29 -8.29 -9.47
CA LEU A 58 -9.13 -8.87 -10.81
C LEU A 58 -10.34 -9.69 -11.27
N SER A 59 -11.35 -9.91 -10.41
CA SER A 59 -12.58 -10.59 -10.80
C SER A 59 -13.60 -9.65 -11.43
N ASP A 60 -13.72 -8.42 -10.91
CA ASP A 60 -14.76 -7.49 -11.35
C ASP A 60 -14.19 -6.28 -12.12
N GLY A 61 -12.88 -6.00 -12.01
CA GLY A 61 -12.18 -4.92 -12.74
C GLY A 61 -12.67 -3.50 -12.40
N ARG A 62 -13.76 -3.39 -11.63
CA ARG A 62 -14.35 -2.16 -11.12
C ARG A 62 -14.34 -2.25 -9.61
N MET A 63 -13.68 -1.30 -8.97
CA MET A 63 -13.85 -1.09 -7.54
C MET A 63 -15.30 -0.64 -7.34
N THR A 64 -16.19 -1.55 -6.95
CA THR A 64 -17.56 -1.18 -6.57
C THR A 64 -17.59 -0.44 -5.22
N VAL A 65 -16.46 -0.46 -4.51
CA VAL A 65 -16.21 0.25 -3.28
C VAL A 65 -15.05 1.21 -3.52
N ASP A 66 -15.24 2.49 -3.21
CA ASP A 66 -14.11 3.42 -3.14
C ASP A 66 -13.21 3.01 -1.97
N VAL A 67 -11.97 2.62 -2.26
CA VAL A 67 -10.99 2.21 -1.24
C VAL A 67 -10.01 3.32 -0.91
N THR A 68 -10.17 4.51 -1.49
CA THR A 68 -9.21 5.62 -1.40
C THR A 68 -8.92 5.98 0.05
N ASP A 69 -9.94 6.32 0.84
CA ASP A 69 -9.79 6.71 2.24
C ASP A 69 -9.12 5.60 3.07
N VAL A 70 -9.54 4.35 2.87
CA VAL A 70 -8.97 3.20 3.58
C VAL A 70 -7.49 3.00 3.20
N MET A 71 -7.15 3.14 1.91
CA MET A 71 -5.77 3.00 1.45
C MET A 71 -4.90 4.16 1.96
N LEU A 72 -5.40 5.40 1.95
CA LEU A 72 -4.71 6.55 2.53
C LEU A 72 -4.45 6.31 4.03
N GLU A 73 -5.48 5.97 4.80
CA GLU A 73 -5.36 5.70 6.25
C GLU A 73 -4.34 4.60 6.54
N LYS A 74 -4.43 3.45 5.84
CA LYS A 74 -3.54 2.31 6.10
C LYS A 74 -2.10 2.52 5.67
N HIS A 75 -1.83 3.48 4.79
CA HIS A 75 -0.48 3.79 4.31
C HIS A 75 0.04 5.14 4.83
N MET A 76 -0.75 5.88 5.62
CA MET A 76 -0.44 7.23 6.12
C MET A 76 0.96 7.32 6.73
N SER A 77 1.30 6.46 7.69
CA SER A 77 2.63 6.49 8.32
C SER A 77 3.77 6.18 7.34
N MET A 78 3.51 5.44 6.25
CA MET A 78 4.51 5.18 5.23
C MET A 78 4.76 6.42 4.35
N PHE A 79 3.71 7.20 4.07
CA PHE A 79 3.85 8.50 3.41
C PHE A 79 4.63 9.47 4.30
N GLU A 80 4.25 9.59 5.57
CA GLU A 80 4.85 10.54 6.53
C GLU A 80 6.31 10.23 6.88
N GLU A 81 6.60 8.97 7.22
CA GLU A 81 7.89 8.60 7.84
C GLU A 81 8.92 8.10 6.82
N ARG A 82 8.47 7.60 5.66
CA ARG A 82 9.32 6.85 4.71
C ARG A 82 9.21 7.35 3.28
N GLY A 83 8.42 8.40 3.03
CA GLY A 83 8.30 9.02 1.71
C GLY A 83 7.68 8.09 0.67
N LEU A 84 6.72 7.24 1.09
CA LEU A 84 5.93 6.44 0.14
C LEU A 84 5.34 7.36 -0.93
N SER A 85 5.27 6.89 -2.18
CA SER A 85 4.84 7.72 -3.30
C SER A 85 4.45 6.89 -4.52
N ALA A 86 3.97 7.56 -5.57
CA ALA A 86 3.66 6.92 -6.84
C ALA A 86 4.83 6.15 -7.46
N VAL A 87 6.09 6.58 -7.23
CA VAL A 87 7.29 5.86 -7.72
C VAL A 87 7.36 4.46 -7.11
N HIS A 88 7.04 4.33 -5.82
CA HIS A 88 6.99 3.05 -5.13
C HIS A 88 5.84 2.18 -5.63
N PHE A 89 4.67 2.79 -5.88
CA PHE A 89 3.54 2.09 -6.47
C PHE A 89 3.88 1.52 -7.86
N ASP A 90 4.45 2.34 -8.75
CA ASP A 90 4.83 1.95 -10.10
C ASP A 90 5.80 0.76 -10.08
N ARG A 91 6.78 0.79 -9.15
CA ARG A 91 7.69 -0.34 -8.94
C ARG A 91 6.98 -1.59 -8.42
N PHE A 92 6.05 -1.43 -7.48
CA PHE A 92 5.30 -2.54 -6.89
C PHE A 92 4.42 -3.25 -7.94
N VAL A 93 3.78 -2.50 -8.83
CA VAL A 93 2.99 -3.04 -9.96
C VAL A 93 3.90 -3.72 -10.98
N THR A 94 5.04 -3.10 -11.33
CA THR A 94 6.05 -3.70 -12.22
C THR A 94 6.47 -5.09 -11.72
N LEU A 95 6.80 -5.21 -10.43
CA LEU A 95 7.16 -6.50 -9.83
C LEU A 95 6.02 -7.52 -9.86
N PHE A 96 4.76 -7.09 -9.82
CA PHE A 96 3.62 -8.01 -9.97
C PHE A 96 3.52 -8.56 -11.38
N VAL A 97 3.59 -7.70 -12.40
CA VAL A 97 3.58 -8.10 -13.82
C VAL A 97 4.75 -9.02 -14.15
N ASP A 98 5.95 -8.70 -13.67
CA ASP A 98 7.12 -9.56 -13.86
C ASP A 98 6.94 -10.91 -13.16
N SER A 99 6.20 -10.96 -12.05
CA SER A 99 5.95 -12.21 -11.31
C SER A 99 4.93 -13.08 -12.02
N LEU A 100 3.92 -12.49 -12.66
CA LEU A 100 3.01 -13.21 -13.56
C LEU A 100 3.78 -13.85 -14.71
N LYS A 101 4.71 -13.11 -15.34
CA LYS A 101 5.61 -13.65 -16.38
C LYS A 101 6.42 -14.84 -15.88
N ALA A 102 7.00 -14.75 -14.69
CA ALA A 102 7.77 -15.85 -14.10
C ALA A 102 6.90 -17.08 -13.76
N CYS A 103 5.63 -16.85 -13.43
CA CYS A 103 4.65 -17.90 -13.17
C CYS A 103 4.00 -18.49 -14.42
N GLY A 104 4.46 -18.12 -15.62
CA GLY A 104 4.04 -18.72 -16.89
C GLY A 104 2.96 -17.96 -17.66
N VAL A 105 2.54 -16.77 -17.22
CA VAL A 105 1.65 -15.91 -18.02
C VAL A 105 2.45 -15.32 -19.18
N ARG A 106 2.17 -15.74 -20.41
CA ARG A 106 2.89 -15.32 -21.63
C ARG A 106 2.15 -14.31 -22.49
N SER A 107 0.83 -14.20 -22.35
CA SER A 107 0.04 -13.26 -23.15
C SER A 107 0.35 -11.82 -22.73
N GLN A 108 0.94 -11.04 -23.63
CA GLN A 108 1.23 -9.63 -23.37
C GLN A 108 -0.05 -8.83 -23.10
N GLY A 109 -1.14 -9.11 -23.84
CA GLY A 109 -2.43 -8.47 -23.61
C GLY A 109 -3.00 -8.69 -22.20
N LEU A 110 -2.82 -9.88 -21.60
CA LEU A 110 -3.24 -10.12 -20.21
C LEU A 110 -2.39 -9.33 -19.19
N LEU A 111 -1.11 -9.13 -19.50
CA LEU A 111 -0.19 -8.38 -18.64
C LEU A 111 -0.48 -6.88 -18.71
N ASP A 112 -0.78 -6.37 -19.90
CA ASP A 112 -1.18 -4.98 -20.13
C ASP A 112 -2.53 -4.70 -19.45
N GLU A 113 -3.53 -5.57 -19.64
CA GLU A 113 -4.84 -5.47 -18.97
C GLU A 113 -4.70 -5.49 -17.44
N THR A 114 -3.80 -6.33 -16.91
CA THR A 114 -3.50 -6.35 -15.46
C THR A 114 -2.96 -5.00 -15.00
N HIS A 115 -2.02 -4.41 -15.75
CA HIS A 115 -1.46 -3.11 -15.44
C HIS A 115 -2.53 -2.01 -15.49
N GLU A 116 -3.36 -1.99 -16.54
CA GLU A 116 -4.45 -1.04 -16.73
C GLU A 116 -5.48 -1.08 -15.61
N ILE A 117 -5.88 -2.28 -15.16
CA ILE A 117 -6.81 -2.43 -14.03
C ILE A 117 -6.21 -1.86 -12.74
N MET A 118 -4.90 -1.97 -12.53
CA MET A 118 -4.23 -1.43 -11.35
C MET A 118 -3.96 0.08 -11.43
N ALA A 119 -3.86 0.65 -12.63
CA ALA A 119 -3.43 2.03 -12.85
C ALA A 119 -4.21 3.09 -12.04
N PRO A 120 -5.55 3.00 -11.88
CA PRO A 120 -6.29 3.99 -11.09
C PRO A 120 -5.86 4.08 -9.61
N LEU A 121 -5.35 2.99 -9.02
CA LEU A 121 -4.87 2.98 -7.63
C LEU A 121 -3.65 3.89 -7.44
N ARG A 122 -2.89 4.17 -8.51
CA ARG A 122 -1.72 5.04 -8.47
C ARG A 122 -2.04 6.42 -7.89
N GLN A 123 -3.23 6.95 -8.19
CA GLN A 123 -3.63 8.29 -7.76
C GLN A 123 -3.67 8.41 -6.23
N ILE A 124 -4.00 7.32 -5.53
CA ILE A 124 -3.99 7.28 -4.05
C ILE A 124 -2.58 7.56 -3.51
N PHE A 125 -1.54 7.05 -4.18
CA PHE A 125 -0.14 7.25 -3.79
C PHE A 125 0.41 8.60 -4.23
N VAL A 126 -0.19 9.24 -5.24
CA VAL A 126 0.07 10.65 -5.58
C VAL A 126 -0.50 11.55 -4.48
N ILE A 127 -1.78 11.37 -4.15
CA ILE A 127 -2.49 12.15 -3.13
C ILE A 127 -1.81 11.98 -1.77
N GLY A 128 -1.57 10.74 -1.33
CA GLY A 128 -0.94 10.50 -0.04
C GLY A 128 0.46 11.11 0.09
N ALA A 129 1.25 11.11 -0.98
CA ALA A 129 2.55 11.78 -0.98
C ALA A 129 2.41 13.31 -0.93
N GLN A 130 1.39 13.89 -1.55
CA GLN A 130 1.13 15.34 -1.53
C GLN A 130 0.58 15.81 -0.18
N GLU A 131 -0.31 15.03 0.44
CA GLU A 131 -0.98 15.39 1.69
C GLU A 131 -0.11 15.12 2.92
N TYR A 132 0.67 14.02 2.92
CA TYR A 132 1.41 13.55 4.09
C TYR A 132 2.94 13.58 3.90
N GLY A 133 3.43 13.66 2.65
CA GLY A 133 4.86 13.72 2.36
C GLY A 133 5.48 15.05 2.80
N GLY A 134 6.56 14.98 3.57
CA GLY A 134 7.23 16.17 4.11
C GLY A 134 6.98 16.45 5.59
N SER A 135 6.20 15.62 6.29
CA SER A 135 6.11 15.64 7.76
C SER A 135 7.35 15.07 8.48
N VAL A 136 8.51 15.03 7.81
CA VAL A 136 9.81 15.00 8.49
C VAL A 136 10.00 16.37 9.14
N LYS A 137 9.23 16.61 10.20
CA LYS A 137 9.61 17.57 11.22
C LYS A 137 10.95 17.10 11.73
N SER A 138 11.96 17.94 11.51
CA SER A 138 13.20 17.98 12.27
C SER A 138 12.90 17.55 13.71
N GLN A 139 13.65 16.59 14.25
CA GLN A 139 13.37 15.97 15.55
C GLN A 139 13.24 17.00 16.71
N GLU A 140 13.65 18.25 16.51
CA GLU A 140 13.47 19.39 17.42
C GLU A 140 12.01 19.85 17.62
N ASP A 141 11.11 19.69 16.64
CA ASP A 141 9.72 20.19 16.73
C ASP A 141 8.77 19.22 17.46
N ALA A 142 9.16 17.95 17.59
CA ALA A 142 8.34 16.91 18.21
C ALA A 142 8.36 16.99 19.75
N GLU A 143 9.48 17.40 20.35
CA GLU A 143 9.60 17.57 21.80
C GLU A 143 8.89 18.83 22.27
N THR A 144 9.03 19.94 21.54
CA THR A 144 8.34 21.19 21.85
C THR A 144 6.81 21.04 21.74
N SER A 145 6.31 20.32 20.74
CA SER A 145 4.86 20.09 20.58
C SER A 145 4.27 19.15 21.65
N LYS A 146 5.01 18.11 22.09
CA LYS A 146 4.60 17.21 23.18
C LYS A 146 4.63 17.89 24.55
N GLU A 147 5.62 18.75 24.80
CA GLU A 147 5.74 19.58 26.01
C GLU A 147 4.57 20.58 26.12
N HIS A 148 4.21 21.26 25.03
CA HIS A 148 3.11 22.23 24.99
C HIS A 148 1.74 21.55 25.17
N LYS A 149 1.51 20.37 24.57
CA LYS A 149 0.28 19.59 24.79
C LYS A 149 0.16 19.09 26.23
N ARG A 150 1.26 18.62 26.86
CA ARG A 150 1.26 18.20 28.27
C ARG A 150 1.02 19.38 29.23
N LYS A 151 1.59 20.56 28.97
CA LYS A 151 1.36 21.77 29.78
C LYS A 151 -0.07 22.28 29.64
N GLY A 152 -0.62 22.31 28.43
CA GLY A 152 -2.02 22.70 28.19
C GLY A 152 -3.03 21.77 28.87
N LEU A 153 -2.82 20.45 28.78
CA LEU A 153 -3.71 19.47 29.39
C LEU A 153 -3.67 19.49 30.93
N ARG A 154 -2.50 19.73 31.55
CA ARG A 154 -2.37 19.90 33.01
C ARG A 154 -3.07 21.16 33.51
N ARG A 155 -3.10 22.23 32.69
CA ARG A 155 -3.78 23.48 33.01
C ARG A 155 -5.31 23.35 32.90
N LEU A 156 -5.79 22.59 31.91
CA LEU A 156 -7.21 22.33 31.69
C LEU A 156 -7.82 21.42 32.76
N LEU A 157 -7.05 20.46 33.27
CA LEU A 157 -7.48 19.53 34.33
C LEU A 157 -7.31 20.08 35.75
N GLY A 158 -6.87 21.34 35.91
CA GLY A 158 -6.70 21.96 37.24
C GLY A 158 -5.59 21.33 38.09
N LEU A 159 -4.73 20.46 37.53
CA LEU A 159 -3.67 19.73 38.25
C LEU A 159 -2.41 20.58 38.50
N GLY A 160 -2.57 21.90 38.60
CA GLY A 160 -1.53 22.83 39.01
C GLY A 160 -1.30 22.70 40.50
N LYS A 161 -0.10 22.25 40.90
CA LYS A 161 0.34 22.08 42.30
C LYS A 161 -0.27 23.12 43.24
N GLN A 162 -1.09 22.68 44.19
CA GLN A 162 -1.26 23.40 45.45
C GLN A 162 0.11 23.37 46.16
N LYS A 163 0.72 24.56 46.28
CA LYS A 163 1.83 24.77 47.21
C LYS A 163 1.21 24.90 48.60
N GLY A 164 1.55 23.96 49.49
CA GLY A 164 1.67 24.27 50.92
C GLY A 164 3.00 24.95 51.18
#